data_AF-W4PL06-F1
#
_entry.id   AF-W4PL06-F1
#
_cell.length_a   1.000
_cell.length_b   1.000
_cell.length_c   1.000
_cell.angle_alpha   90.00
_cell.angle_beta   90.00
_cell.angle_gamma   90.00
#
_symmetry.space_group_name_H-M   'P 1'
#
loop_
_entity.id
_entity.type
_entity.pdbx_description
1 polymer ?
#
loop_
_entity_poly.entity_id
_entity_poly.type
_entity_poly.pdbx_seq_one_letter_code
_entity_poly.pdbx_strand_id
1 'polypeptide(L)'
;MLFKDMNKALLEKIEQIVRLVRSKGVGIYFCTQNPADIPENILGQLGNRVQHALRAYTPNDQKAVKTAANTFRPNPSFKTEEAITQLNTGEALISFLDEKGAPQIVQRANILPPEGQIGPLTTAEREEVIKSSLIYGVYEKLIDRESAYEVLSRKEELLDTERRQAAAEKERIRRQKEEEKAAREAERAERAEQRRKKQERGILGDLMEQVGKSTARQFSNQLGRSITRSIFGALFGKK
;
A
#
# COMPACT_ATOMS: atom_id res chain seq x y z
N MET A 1 -17.36 0.33 -14.48
CA MET A 1 -17.64 -0.69 -15.51
C MET A 1 -16.53 -1.72 -15.45
N LEU A 2 -16.86 -3.01 -15.42
CA LEU A 2 -15.94 -4.10 -15.03
C LEU A 2 -14.64 -4.15 -15.85
N PHE A 3 -14.69 -3.78 -17.14
CA PHE A 3 -13.55 -3.82 -18.06
C PHE A 3 -13.06 -2.43 -18.52
N LYS A 4 -13.72 -1.35 -18.06
CA LYS A 4 -13.35 0.01 -18.45
C LYS A 4 -12.05 0.41 -17.72
N ASP A 5 -11.12 1.00 -18.46
CA ASP A 5 -9.78 1.41 -17.98
C ASP A 5 -8.90 0.26 -17.48
N MET A 6 -9.26 -0.98 -17.82
CA MET A 6 -8.46 -2.15 -17.48
C MET A 6 -7.19 -2.20 -18.33
N ASN A 7 -6.04 -2.48 -17.70
CA ASN A 7 -4.81 -2.64 -18.46
C ASN A 7 -4.90 -3.86 -19.41
N LYS A 8 -4.20 -3.80 -20.54
CA LYS A 8 -4.25 -4.85 -21.56
C LYS A 8 -3.83 -6.22 -21.00
N ALA A 9 -2.82 -6.25 -20.13
CA ALA A 9 -2.32 -7.48 -19.53
C ALA A 9 -3.36 -8.21 -18.67
N LEU A 10 -4.18 -7.48 -17.91
CA LEU A 10 -5.24 -8.04 -17.06
C LEU A 10 -6.40 -8.52 -17.91
N LEU A 11 -6.76 -7.79 -18.97
CA LEU A 11 -7.78 -8.23 -19.93
C LEU A 11 -7.39 -9.56 -20.59
N GLU A 12 -6.15 -9.67 -21.07
CA GLU A 12 -5.61 -10.91 -21.66
C GLU A 12 -5.62 -12.08 -20.66
N LYS A 13 -5.29 -11.82 -19.39
CA LYS A 13 -5.37 -12.82 -18.32
C LYS A 13 -6.80 -13.30 -18.09
N ILE A 14 -7.78 -12.40 -18.03
CA ILE A 14 -9.18 -12.76 -17.84
C ILE A 14 -9.67 -13.59 -19.03
N GLU A 15 -9.36 -13.19 -20.26
CA GLU A 15 -9.69 -13.97 -21.46
C GLU A 15 -9.12 -15.39 -21.39
N GLN A 16 -7.83 -15.51 -21.01
CA GLN A 16 -7.18 -16.81 -20.85
C GLN A 16 -7.87 -17.67 -19.77
N ILE A 17 -8.25 -17.06 -18.64
CA ILE A 17 -8.99 -17.75 -17.58
C ILE A 17 -10.30 -18.27 -18.13
N VAL A 18 -11.14 -17.41 -18.73
CA VAL A 18 -12.45 -17.78 -19.28
C VAL A 18 -12.35 -18.95 -20.26
N ARG A 19 -11.32 -18.98 -21.10
CA ARG A 19 -11.09 -20.08 -22.05
C ARG A 19 -10.69 -21.40 -21.38
N LEU A 20 -9.89 -21.37 -20.33
CA LEU A 20 -9.28 -22.58 -19.75
C LEU A 20 -10.09 -23.20 -18.60
N VAL A 21 -10.88 -22.41 -17.87
CA VAL A 21 -11.55 -22.84 -16.64
C VAL A 21 -12.61 -23.92 -16.85
N ARG A 22 -13.19 -24.05 -18.05
CA ARG A 22 -14.22 -25.05 -18.35
C ARG A 22 -13.75 -26.47 -18.02
N SER A 23 -12.51 -26.79 -18.36
CA SER A 23 -11.89 -28.10 -18.09
C SER A 23 -11.63 -28.39 -16.60
N LYS A 24 -11.74 -27.36 -15.75
CA LYS A 24 -11.49 -27.43 -14.31
C LYS A 24 -12.78 -27.51 -13.48
N GLY A 25 -13.94 -27.58 -14.13
CA GLY A 25 -15.23 -27.62 -13.44
C GLY A 25 -15.61 -26.29 -12.78
N VAL A 26 -15.00 -25.17 -13.19
CA VAL A 26 -15.29 -23.84 -12.64
C VAL A 26 -16.18 -23.07 -13.62
N GLY A 27 -17.32 -22.57 -13.11
CA GLY A 27 -18.24 -21.70 -13.84
C GLY A 27 -17.92 -20.22 -13.60
N ILE A 28 -17.97 -19.41 -14.66
CA ILE A 28 -17.82 -17.95 -14.58
C ILE A 28 -19.10 -17.30 -15.07
N TYR A 29 -19.61 -16.36 -14.29
CA TYR A 29 -20.82 -15.59 -14.60
C TYR A 29 -20.46 -14.11 -14.61
N PHE A 30 -20.78 -13.42 -15.71
CA PHE A 30 -20.67 -11.97 -15.80
C PHE A 30 -22.07 -11.37 -15.70
N CYS A 31 -22.30 -10.57 -14.65
CA CYS A 31 -23.55 -9.86 -14.43
C CYS A 31 -23.33 -8.37 -14.69
N THR A 32 -23.95 -7.84 -15.73
CA THR A 32 -23.85 -6.42 -16.12
C THR A 32 -25.23 -5.87 -16.49
N GLN A 33 -25.39 -4.55 -16.33
CA GLN A 33 -26.58 -3.83 -16.82
C GLN A 33 -26.49 -3.55 -18.32
N ASN A 34 -25.28 -3.37 -18.86
CA ASN A 34 -25.05 -3.08 -20.27
C ASN A 34 -24.21 -4.21 -20.90
N PRO A 35 -24.74 -4.93 -21.90
CA PRO A 35 -23.98 -5.94 -22.64
C PRO A 35 -22.67 -5.41 -23.25
N ALA A 36 -22.61 -4.12 -23.60
CA ALA A 36 -21.42 -3.48 -24.15
C ALA A 36 -20.24 -3.38 -23.15
N ASP A 37 -20.49 -3.60 -21.85
CA ASP A 37 -19.43 -3.60 -20.84
C ASP A 37 -18.51 -4.81 -20.97
N ILE A 38 -18.96 -5.90 -21.61
CA ILE A 38 -18.20 -7.14 -21.77
C ILE A 38 -17.55 -7.13 -23.17
N PRO A 39 -16.22 -7.20 -23.26
CA PRO A 39 -15.51 -7.30 -24.53
C PRO A 39 -15.94 -8.51 -25.38
N GLU A 40 -15.99 -8.33 -26.71
CA GLU A 40 -16.48 -9.36 -27.65
C GLU A 40 -15.70 -10.68 -27.58
N ASN A 41 -14.38 -10.61 -27.40
CA ASN A 41 -13.51 -11.77 -27.21
C ASN A 41 -13.94 -12.64 -26.01
N ILE A 42 -14.37 -12.00 -24.92
CA ILE A 42 -14.89 -12.70 -23.73
C ILE A 42 -16.32 -13.16 -23.98
N LEU A 43 -17.18 -12.29 -24.54
CA LEU A 43 -18.58 -12.59 -24.81
C LEU A 43 -18.75 -13.81 -25.75
N GLY A 44 -17.82 -13.99 -26.69
CA GLY A 44 -17.76 -15.15 -27.58
C GLY A 44 -17.42 -16.47 -26.87
N GLN A 45 -16.80 -16.43 -25.69
CA GLN A 45 -16.51 -17.64 -24.89
C GLN A 45 -17.67 -18.01 -23.95
N LEU A 46 -18.65 -17.12 -23.76
CA LEU A 46 -19.80 -17.37 -22.89
C LEU A 46 -20.90 -18.09 -23.66
N GLY A 47 -21.14 -19.36 -23.31
CA GLY A 47 -22.13 -20.19 -23.98
C GLY A 47 -23.57 -19.99 -23.48
N ASN A 48 -23.74 -19.72 -22.19
CA ASN A 48 -25.05 -19.50 -21.57
C ASN A 48 -25.36 -18.01 -21.53
N ARG A 49 -26.59 -17.64 -21.91
CA ARG A 49 -27.04 -16.25 -21.95
C ARG A 49 -28.39 -16.09 -21.28
N VAL A 50 -28.48 -15.09 -20.42
CA VAL A 50 -29.72 -14.63 -19.77
C VAL A 50 -29.76 -13.12 -19.94
N GLN A 51 -30.71 -12.64 -20.73
CA GLN A 51 -30.88 -11.23 -21.03
C GLN A 51 -32.23 -10.74 -20.48
N HIS A 52 -32.18 -9.89 -19.47
CA HIS A 52 -33.34 -9.16 -19.01
C HIS A 52 -33.71 -8.01 -19.96
N ALA A 53 -34.84 -7.39 -19.68
CA ALA A 53 -35.34 -6.24 -20.43
C ALA A 53 -34.26 -5.15 -20.59
N LEU A 54 -34.02 -4.75 -21.84
CA LEU A 54 -33.24 -3.55 -22.15
C LEU A 54 -34.20 -2.47 -22.64
N ARG A 55 -34.06 -1.27 -22.08
CA ARG A 55 -34.83 -0.11 -22.51
C ARG A 55 -33.98 0.71 -23.46
N ALA A 56 -34.48 0.92 -24.68
CA ALA A 56 -33.78 1.69 -25.69
C ALA A 56 -34.41 3.07 -25.85
N TYR A 57 -33.78 4.10 -25.26
CA TYR A 57 -34.21 5.49 -25.38
C TYR A 57 -33.29 6.31 -26.28
N THR A 58 -32.03 5.88 -26.41
CA THR A 58 -31.02 6.54 -27.24
C THR A 58 -30.60 5.67 -28.42
N PRO A 59 -29.98 6.23 -29.48
CA PRO A 59 -29.41 5.45 -30.57
C PRO A 59 -28.35 4.45 -30.13
N ASN A 60 -27.61 4.76 -29.06
CA ASN A 60 -26.63 3.84 -28.49
C ASN A 60 -27.31 2.65 -27.83
N ASP A 61 -28.43 2.86 -27.14
CA ASP A 61 -29.19 1.78 -26.53
C ASP A 61 -29.82 0.87 -27.60
N GLN A 62 -30.32 1.45 -28.71
CA GLN A 62 -30.83 0.67 -29.84
C GLN A 62 -29.75 -0.24 -30.44
N LYS A 63 -28.52 0.27 -30.58
CA LYS A 63 -27.36 -0.55 -31.00
C LYS A 63 -27.08 -1.65 -29.97
N ALA A 64 -27.12 -1.35 -28.68
CA ALA A 64 -26.89 -2.34 -27.63
C ALA A 64 -27.96 -3.45 -27.64
N VAL A 65 -29.24 -3.11 -27.82
CA VAL A 65 -30.34 -4.07 -27.99
C VAL A 65 -30.09 -4.97 -29.20
N LYS A 66 -29.72 -4.39 -30.34
CA LYS A 66 -29.44 -5.15 -31.56
C LYS A 66 -28.25 -6.08 -31.40
N THR A 67 -27.16 -5.60 -30.80
CA THR A 67 -25.99 -6.42 -30.51
C THR A 67 -26.35 -7.58 -29.58
N ALA A 68 -27.09 -7.31 -28.50
CA ALA A 68 -27.56 -8.35 -27.58
C ALA A 68 -28.44 -9.39 -28.30
N ALA A 69 -29.39 -8.94 -29.12
CA ALA A 69 -30.28 -9.81 -29.89
C ALA A 69 -29.50 -10.76 -30.84
N ASN A 70 -28.46 -10.24 -31.50
CA ASN A 70 -27.64 -11.01 -32.44
C ASN A 70 -26.76 -12.07 -31.77
N THR A 71 -26.56 -11.99 -30.45
CA THR A 71 -25.79 -13.02 -29.71
C THR A 71 -26.60 -14.28 -29.44
N PHE A 72 -27.91 -14.25 -29.66
CA PHE A 72 -28.80 -15.38 -29.45
C PHE A 72 -28.98 -16.22 -30.71
N ARG A 73 -29.17 -17.53 -30.53
CA ARG A 73 -29.64 -18.38 -31.61
C ARG A 73 -31.09 -17.96 -31.96
N PRO A 74 -31.39 -17.63 -33.23
CA PRO A 74 -32.68 -17.07 -33.61
C PRO A 74 -33.83 -18.04 -33.34
N ASN A 75 -34.99 -17.49 -32.96
CA ASN A 75 -36.22 -18.24 -32.76
C ASN A 75 -37.20 -17.94 -33.92
N PRO A 76 -37.73 -18.95 -34.63
CA PRO A 76 -38.74 -18.73 -35.67
C PRO A 76 -40.06 -18.13 -35.16
N SER A 77 -40.39 -18.32 -33.88
CA SER A 77 -41.66 -17.88 -33.28
C SER A 77 -41.71 -16.39 -32.94
N PHE A 78 -40.56 -15.73 -32.77
CA PHE A 78 -40.49 -14.29 -32.46
C PHE A 78 -39.13 -13.69 -32.82
N LYS A 79 -39.12 -12.38 -33.07
CA LYS A 79 -37.86 -11.65 -33.28
C LYS A 79 -37.23 -11.28 -31.94
N THR A 80 -36.00 -11.74 -31.72
CA THR A 80 -35.24 -11.48 -30.48
C THR A 80 -35.11 -9.99 -30.18
N GLU A 81 -34.83 -9.16 -31.18
CA GLU A 81 -34.64 -7.70 -31.01
C GLU A 81 -35.91 -7.02 -30.46
N GLU A 82 -37.07 -7.33 -31.03
CA GLU A 82 -38.36 -6.81 -30.57
C GLU A 82 -38.69 -7.36 -29.18
N ALA A 83 -38.48 -8.68 -28.97
CA ALA A 83 -38.77 -9.34 -27.71
C ALA A 83 -37.99 -8.75 -26.52
N ILE A 84 -36.69 -8.43 -26.68
CA ILE A 84 -35.86 -7.82 -25.62
C ILE A 84 -36.50 -6.55 -25.06
N THR A 85 -37.06 -5.71 -25.94
CA THR A 85 -37.66 -4.43 -25.53
C THR A 85 -39.02 -4.58 -24.84
N GLN A 86 -39.73 -5.67 -25.16
CA GLN A 86 -41.09 -5.96 -24.67
C GLN A 86 -41.12 -6.81 -23.40
N LEU A 87 -39.95 -7.21 -22.88
CA LEU A 87 -39.87 -7.96 -21.62
C LEU A 87 -40.36 -7.11 -20.44
N ASN A 88 -41.15 -7.74 -19.59
CA ASN A 88 -41.59 -7.19 -18.31
C ASN A 88 -40.57 -7.48 -17.19
N THR A 89 -40.77 -6.85 -16.04
CA THR A 89 -40.03 -7.18 -14.83
C THR A 89 -40.27 -8.64 -14.46
N GLY A 90 -39.20 -9.38 -14.15
CA GLY A 90 -39.28 -10.82 -13.88
C GLY A 90 -39.27 -11.70 -15.12
N GLU A 91 -39.12 -11.14 -16.32
CA GLU A 91 -38.94 -11.90 -17.55
C GLU A 91 -37.51 -11.76 -18.10
N ALA A 92 -37.08 -12.76 -18.86
CA ALA A 92 -35.80 -12.76 -19.55
C ALA A 92 -35.87 -13.55 -20.87
N LEU A 93 -34.97 -13.23 -21.79
CA LEU A 93 -34.59 -14.12 -22.87
C LEU A 93 -33.47 -15.03 -22.40
N ILE A 94 -33.62 -16.33 -22.60
CA ILE A 94 -32.65 -17.34 -22.19
C ILE A 94 -32.20 -18.20 -23.37
N SER A 95 -30.91 -18.52 -23.38
CA SER A 95 -30.33 -19.52 -24.27
C SER A 95 -29.23 -20.23 -23.50
N PHE A 96 -29.47 -21.50 -23.20
CA PHE A 96 -28.52 -22.37 -22.53
C PHE A 96 -27.91 -23.36 -23.51
N LEU A 97 -26.74 -23.89 -23.16
CA LEU A 97 -26.11 -24.95 -23.93
C LEU A 97 -26.88 -26.27 -23.77
N ASP A 98 -26.97 -27.05 -24.85
CA ASP A 98 -27.45 -28.44 -24.81
C ASP A 98 -26.37 -29.41 -24.30
N GLU A 99 -26.70 -30.70 -24.26
CA GLU A 99 -25.78 -31.78 -23.84
C GLU A 99 -24.50 -31.86 -24.69
N LYS A 100 -24.54 -31.37 -25.93
CA LYS A 100 -23.40 -31.32 -26.84
C LYS A 100 -22.63 -30.01 -26.74
N GLY A 101 -23.06 -29.08 -25.89
CA GLY A 101 -22.43 -27.78 -25.70
C GLY A 101 -22.79 -26.75 -26.77
N ALA A 102 -23.85 -26.95 -27.54
CA ALA A 102 -24.35 -26.01 -28.54
C ALA A 102 -25.45 -25.11 -27.94
N PRO A 103 -25.47 -23.79 -28.23
CA PRO A 103 -26.53 -22.91 -27.74
C PRO A 103 -27.91 -23.30 -28.29
N GLN A 104 -28.89 -23.43 -27.41
CA GLN A 104 -30.28 -23.68 -27.79
C GLN A 104 -30.96 -22.43 -28.35
N ILE A 105 -32.07 -22.63 -29.05
CA ILE A 105 -32.92 -21.54 -29.56
C ILE A 105 -33.35 -20.66 -28.39
N VAL A 106 -33.25 -19.34 -28.56
CA VAL A 106 -33.66 -18.40 -27.50
C VAL A 106 -35.12 -18.55 -27.15
N GLN A 107 -35.43 -18.56 -25.85
CA GLN A 107 -36.79 -18.63 -25.32
C GLN A 107 -37.07 -17.42 -24.45
N ARG A 108 -38.35 -17.02 -24.37
CA ARG A 108 -38.82 -16.09 -23.34
C ARG A 108 -39.20 -16.91 -22.11
N ALA A 109 -38.66 -16.55 -20.96
CA ALA A 109 -38.89 -17.25 -19.70
C ALA A 109 -39.21 -16.26 -18.58
N ASN A 110 -40.05 -16.72 -17.64
CA ASN A 110 -40.25 -16.05 -16.37
C ASN A 110 -39.15 -16.51 -15.42
N ILE A 111 -38.53 -15.55 -14.73
CA ILE A 111 -37.51 -15.81 -13.73
C ILE A 111 -38.21 -16.03 -12.40
N LEU A 112 -38.01 -17.23 -11.84
CA LEU A 112 -38.43 -17.52 -10.49
C LEU A 112 -37.61 -16.65 -9.53
N PRO A 113 -38.24 -15.76 -8.74
CA PRO A 113 -37.50 -14.97 -7.76
C PRO A 113 -36.86 -15.90 -6.73
N PRO A 114 -35.70 -15.53 -6.16
CA PRO A 114 -35.09 -16.32 -5.12
C PRO A 114 -36.05 -16.40 -3.91
N GLU A 115 -36.20 -17.58 -3.33
CA GLU A 115 -36.95 -17.81 -2.09
C GLU A 115 -36.18 -17.33 -0.84
N GLY A 116 -35.23 -16.40 -1.03
CA GLY A 116 -34.34 -15.91 0.01
C GLY A 116 -34.76 -14.57 0.58
N GLN A 117 -34.18 -14.23 1.73
CA GLN A 117 -34.32 -12.91 2.32
C GLN A 117 -33.69 -11.84 1.42
N ILE A 118 -34.49 -10.86 1.01
CA ILE A 118 -33.98 -9.64 0.38
C ILE A 118 -33.51 -8.69 1.48
N GLY A 119 -32.20 -8.51 1.59
CA GLY A 119 -31.58 -7.62 2.58
C GLY A 119 -30.34 -8.24 3.22
N PRO A 120 -29.53 -7.44 3.94
CA PRO A 120 -28.41 -7.99 4.69
C PRO A 120 -28.90 -8.92 5.80
N LEU A 121 -28.15 -10.00 6.04
CA LEU A 121 -28.32 -10.82 7.24
C LEU A 121 -28.00 -9.98 8.48
N THR A 122 -28.70 -10.24 9.58
CA THR A 122 -28.28 -9.71 10.88
C THR A 122 -26.93 -10.31 11.26
N THR A 123 -26.17 -9.63 12.14
CA THR A 123 -24.89 -10.14 12.62
C THR A 123 -25.04 -11.51 13.29
N ALA A 124 -26.14 -11.74 14.02
CA ALA A 124 -26.43 -13.00 14.69
C ALA A 124 -26.66 -14.15 13.69
N GLU A 125 -27.51 -13.95 12.68
CA GLU A 125 -27.76 -14.96 11.63
C GLU A 125 -26.48 -15.26 10.85
N ARG A 126 -25.68 -14.24 10.54
CA ARG A 126 -24.40 -14.42 9.86
C ARG A 126 -23.44 -15.28 10.69
N GLU A 127 -23.34 -15.02 11.99
CA GLU A 127 -22.50 -15.84 12.87
C GLU A 127 -22.96 -17.29 12.96
N GLU A 128 -24.28 -17.51 13.04
CA GLU A 128 -24.85 -18.85 13.09
C GLU A 128 -24.51 -19.65 11.82
N VAL A 129 -24.72 -19.06 10.64
CA VAL A 129 -24.38 -19.68 9.34
C VAL A 129 -22.89 -19.98 9.22
N ILE A 130 -22.03 -19.08 9.69
CA ILE A 130 -20.58 -19.30 9.68
C ILE A 130 -20.24 -20.48 10.61
N LYS A 131 -20.78 -20.51 11.83
CA LYS A 131 -20.55 -21.57 12.83
C LYS A 131 -21.09 -22.93 12.39
N SER A 132 -22.17 -22.98 11.61
CA SER A 132 -22.73 -24.22 11.08
C SER A 132 -21.96 -24.81 9.89
N SER A 133 -20.99 -24.08 9.34
CA SER A 133 -20.24 -24.51 8.16
C SER A 133 -19.27 -25.65 8.48
N LEU A 134 -19.17 -26.65 7.59
CA LEU A 134 -18.23 -27.77 7.73
C LEU A 134 -16.75 -27.34 7.78
N ILE A 135 -16.43 -26.16 7.24
CA ILE A 135 -15.08 -25.58 7.21
C ILE A 135 -14.87 -24.53 8.31
N TYR A 136 -15.80 -24.44 9.26
CA TYR A 136 -15.65 -23.59 10.45
C TYR A 136 -14.38 -23.98 11.22
N GLY A 137 -13.63 -22.98 11.70
CA GLY A 137 -12.31 -23.16 12.32
C GLY A 137 -11.12 -23.11 11.35
N VAL A 138 -11.34 -23.27 10.03
CA VAL A 138 -10.28 -23.09 9.01
C VAL A 138 -10.28 -21.66 8.48
N TYR A 139 -11.44 -21.17 8.02
CA TYR A 139 -11.57 -19.89 7.32
C TYR A 139 -12.29 -18.80 8.10
N GLU A 140 -12.76 -19.09 9.32
CA GLU A 140 -13.45 -18.10 10.14
C GLU A 140 -12.51 -16.97 10.59
N LYS A 141 -11.24 -17.29 10.84
CA LYS A 141 -10.25 -16.32 11.32
C LYS A 141 -9.94 -15.32 10.21
N LEU A 142 -10.33 -14.07 10.45
CA LEU A 142 -9.91 -12.94 9.64
C LEU A 142 -8.39 -12.80 9.70
N ILE A 143 -7.74 -12.97 8.55
CA ILE A 143 -6.31 -12.70 8.38
C ILE A 143 -6.20 -11.30 7.79
N ASP A 144 -5.87 -10.33 8.64
CA ASP A 144 -5.45 -9.01 8.18
C ASP A 144 -3.96 -9.07 7.79
N ARG A 145 -3.66 -8.84 6.52
CA ARG A 145 -2.30 -8.96 5.98
C ARG A 145 -1.70 -7.57 5.96
N GLU A 146 -0.52 -7.42 6.56
CA GLU A 146 0.24 -6.17 6.49
C GLU A 146 0.47 -5.79 5.02
N SER A 147 -0.01 -4.61 4.63
CA SER A 147 0.06 -4.19 3.23
C SER A 147 1.47 -3.71 2.89
N ALA A 148 1.89 -3.89 1.63
CA ALA A 148 3.19 -3.36 1.18
C ALA A 148 3.29 -1.84 1.39
N TYR A 149 2.16 -1.13 1.33
CA TYR A 149 2.07 0.29 1.62
C TYR A 149 2.41 0.59 3.09
N GLU A 150 1.79 -0.12 4.05
CA GLU A 150 2.07 0.04 5.48
C GLU A 150 3.54 -0.21 5.84
N VAL A 151 4.14 -1.26 5.25
CA VAL A 151 5.57 -1.57 5.45
C VAL A 151 6.45 -0.43 4.94
N LEU A 152 6.14 0.10 3.76
CA LEU A 152 6.92 1.18 3.15
C LEU A 152 6.75 2.51 3.90
N SER A 153 5.53 2.87 4.29
CA SER A 153 5.25 4.07 5.09
C SER A 153 5.95 4.02 6.44
N ARG A 154 5.90 2.88 7.15
CA ARG A 154 6.62 2.72 8.42
C ARG A 154 8.13 2.88 8.25
N LYS A 155 8.69 2.36 7.15
CA LYS A 155 10.11 2.52 6.84
C LYS A 155 10.49 3.97 6.55
N GLU A 156 9.64 4.70 5.83
CA GLU A 156 9.86 6.11 5.53
C GLU A 156 9.79 6.97 6.80
N GLU A 157 8.81 6.73 7.67
CA GLU A 157 8.70 7.40 8.97
C GLU A 157 9.95 7.19 9.84
N LEU A 158 10.45 5.95 9.92
CA LEU A 158 11.68 5.65 10.65
C LEU A 158 12.87 6.43 10.08
N LEU A 159 13.05 6.43 8.76
CA LEU A 159 14.14 7.19 8.12
C LEU A 159 14.03 8.68 8.36
N ASP A 160 12.82 9.23 8.37
CA ASP A 160 12.60 10.65 8.65
C ASP A 160 12.86 11.00 10.12
N THR A 161 12.51 10.12 11.06
CA THR A 161 12.88 10.31 12.47
C THR A 161 14.39 10.28 12.68
N GLU A 162 15.10 9.34 12.04
CA GLU A 162 16.57 9.26 12.07
C GLU A 162 17.21 10.52 11.47
N ARG A 163 16.70 11.01 10.34
CA ARG A 163 17.17 12.26 9.72
C ARG A 163 16.99 13.46 10.65
N ARG A 164 15.83 13.58 11.32
CA ARG A 164 15.56 14.66 12.27
C ARG A 164 16.48 14.59 13.49
N GLN A 165 16.70 13.40 14.05
CA GLN A 165 17.63 13.22 15.16
C GLN A 165 19.08 13.54 14.77
N ALA A 166 19.52 13.09 13.59
CA ALA A 166 20.85 13.40 13.08
C ALA A 166 21.05 14.89 12.80
N ALA A 167 20.02 15.59 12.31
CA ALA A 167 20.05 17.04 12.12
C ALA A 167 20.12 17.80 13.45
N ALA A 168 19.31 17.42 14.44
CA ALA A 168 19.32 18.01 15.77
C ALA A 168 20.68 17.82 16.48
N GLU A 169 21.28 16.63 16.38
CA GLU A 169 22.58 16.37 16.98
C GLU A 169 23.71 17.14 16.29
N LYS A 170 23.67 17.26 14.95
CA LYS A 170 24.61 18.14 14.21
C LYS A 170 24.49 19.60 14.64
N GLU A 171 23.27 20.08 14.88
CA GLU A 171 23.04 21.45 15.34
C GLU A 171 23.56 21.66 16.77
N ARG A 172 23.34 20.70 17.68
CA ARG A 172 23.91 20.73 19.04
C ARG A 172 25.43 20.77 19.03
N ILE A 173 26.07 19.90 18.24
CA ILE A 173 27.54 19.88 18.09
C ILE A 173 28.05 21.20 17.52
N ARG A 174 27.32 21.80 16.56
CA ARG A 174 27.69 23.10 15.98
C ARG A 174 27.61 24.22 17.02
N ARG A 175 26.53 24.31 17.80
CA ARG A 175 26.39 25.31 18.87
C ARG A 175 27.47 25.18 19.94
N GLN A 176 27.77 23.95 20.38
CA GLN A 176 28.86 23.70 21.33
C GLN A 176 30.22 24.16 20.78
N LYS A 177 30.51 23.92 19.50
CA LYS A 177 31.75 24.40 18.86
C LYS A 177 31.81 25.92 18.71
N GLU A 178 30.67 26.58 18.47
CA GLU A 178 30.58 28.04 18.40
C GLU A 178 30.78 28.67 19.79
N GLU A 179 30.15 28.11 20.82
CA GLU A 179 30.35 28.51 22.23
C GLU A 179 31.80 28.30 22.70
N GLU A 180 32.41 27.14 22.39
CA GLU A 180 33.80 26.85 22.74
C GLU A 180 34.78 27.81 22.03
N LYS A 181 34.51 28.18 20.78
CA LYS A 181 35.30 29.19 20.04
C LYS A 181 35.15 30.57 20.67
N ALA A 182 33.93 31.00 20.98
CA ALA A 182 33.66 32.29 21.63
C ALA A 182 34.34 32.38 23.01
N ALA A 183 34.29 31.31 23.81
CA ALA A 183 34.98 31.24 25.10
C ALA A 183 36.51 31.33 24.94
N ARG A 184 37.09 30.64 23.94
CA ARG A 184 38.54 30.72 23.65
C ARG A 184 38.96 32.10 23.14
N GLU A 185 38.13 32.79 22.38
CA GLU A 185 38.39 34.16 21.92
C GLU A 185 38.32 35.17 23.07
N ALA A 186 37.33 35.05 23.96
CA ALA A 186 37.24 35.84 25.18
C ALA A 186 38.46 35.64 26.11
N GLU A 187 38.87 34.38 26.33
CA GLU A 187 40.07 34.06 27.13
C GLU A 187 41.36 34.63 26.50
N ARG A 188 41.46 34.62 25.16
CA ARG A 188 42.60 35.23 24.43
C ARG A 188 42.59 36.76 24.55
N ALA A 189 41.43 37.39 24.48
CA ALA A 189 41.28 38.84 24.65
C ALA A 189 41.67 39.28 26.07
N GLU A 190 41.21 38.57 27.11
CA GLU A 190 41.59 38.82 28.50
C GLU A 190 43.10 38.64 28.72
N ARG A 191 43.70 37.57 28.17
CA ARG A 191 45.15 37.35 28.25
C ARG A 191 45.95 38.43 27.54
N ALA A 192 45.45 38.96 26.41
CA ALA A 192 46.09 40.06 25.70
C ALA A 192 46.01 41.37 26.51
N GLU A 193 44.88 41.65 27.15
CA GLU A 193 44.70 42.82 28.01
C GLU A 193 45.58 42.74 29.27
N GLN A 194 45.67 41.56 29.91
CA GLN A 194 46.57 41.33 31.03
C GLN A 194 48.05 41.52 30.65
N ARG A 195 48.46 41.07 29.45
CA ARG A 195 49.82 41.31 28.94
C ARG A 195 50.09 42.79 28.70
N ARG A 196 49.11 43.54 28.18
CA ARG A 196 49.20 44.99 27.94
C ARG A 196 49.35 45.77 29.26
N LYS A 197 48.56 45.42 30.28
CA LYS A 197 48.69 45.97 31.66
C LYS A 197 50.03 45.61 32.31
N LYS A 198 50.60 44.44 32.00
CA LYS A 198 51.91 44.02 32.49
C LYS A 198 53.06 44.77 31.79
N GLN A 199 52.89 45.17 30.54
CA GLN A 199 53.85 45.95 29.77
C GLN A 199 53.89 47.43 30.18
N GLU A 200 52.75 48.01 30.58
CA GLU A 200 52.69 49.38 31.16
C GLU A 200 53.33 49.48 32.56
N ARG A 201 53.45 48.38 33.30
CA ARG A 201 54.17 48.32 34.59
C ARG A 201 55.69 48.08 34.45
N GLY A 202 56.21 48.03 33.23
CA GLY A 202 57.57 47.60 32.89
C GLY A 202 58.72 48.57 33.20
N ILE A 203 58.50 49.65 33.95
CA ILE A 203 59.59 50.59 34.35
C ILE A 203 59.91 50.47 35.85
N LEU A 204 59.12 49.71 36.63
CA LEU A 204 59.33 49.52 38.07
C LEU A 204 59.69 48.07 38.47
N GLY A 205 59.72 47.15 37.50
CA GLY A 205 59.96 45.71 37.73
C GLY A 205 61.42 45.27 37.57
N ASP A 206 62.28 46.10 36.98
CA ASP A 206 63.66 45.73 36.59
C ASP A 206 64.66 45.76 37.76
N LEU A 207 64.21 46.12 38.96
CA LEU A 207 65.03 46.11 40.18
C LEU A 207 64.74 44.92 41.12
N MET A 208 63.77 44.07 40.75
CA MET A 208 63.37 42.91 41.58
C MET A 208 63.63 41.56 40.90
N GLU A 209 64.45 41.54 39.85
CA GLU A 209 64.89 40.34 39.12
C GLU A 209 66.40 40.05 39.30
N GLN A 210 66.94 40.26 40.51
CA GLN A 210 68.33 39.89 40.81
C GLN A 210 68.55 39.02 42.05
N VAL A 211 67.48 38.54 42.70
CA VAL A 211 67.61 37.57 43.80
C VAL A 211 66.48 36.54 43.66
N GLY A 212 66.79 35.33 43.18
CA GLY A 212 65.85 34.20 43.25
C GLY A 212 65.80 33.24 42.06
N LYS A 213 66.67 33.34 41.05
CA LYS A 213 66.87 32.26 40.06
C LYS A 213 67.85 31.21 40.62
N SER A 214 67.38 30.45 41.61
CA SER A 214 67.97 29.18 41.99
C SER A 214 66.92 28.28 42.63
N THR A 215 66.87 27.02 42.19
CA THR A 215 66.14 25.89 42.79
C THR A 215 64.63 25.79 42.52
N ALA A 216 64.26 25.22 41.36
CA ALA A 216 63.10 24.31 41.16
C ALA A 216 62.91 23.94 39.68
N ARG A 217 63.91 23.30 39.05
CA ARG A 217 63.73 22.59 37.78
C ARG A 217 63.95 21.10 37.97
N GLN A 218 63.05 20.47 38.72
CA GLN A 218 62.85 19.02 38.74
C GLN A 218 61.57 18.76 39.53
N PHE A 219 60.80 17.75 39.12
CA PHE A 219 59.41 17.43 39.51
C PHE A 219 58.28 18.14 38.76
N SER A 220 58.18 17.92 37.44
CA SER A 220 56.86 17.86 36.79
C SER A 220 56.93 17.12 35.46
N ASN A 221 57.04 15.79 35.49
CA ASN A 221 56.71 14.91 34.36
C ASN A 221 56.65 13.45 34.82
N GLN A 222 55.69 13.12 35.68
CA GLN A 222 55.31 11.73 35.95
C GLN A 222 53.98 11.61 36.69
N LEU A 223 52.89 12.04 36.05
CA LEU A 223 51.52 11.67 36.42
C LEU A 223 50.65 11.70 35.16
N GLY A 224 50.90 10.76 34.25
CA GLY A 224 50.23 10.72 32.94
C GLY A 224 50.12 9.34 32.30
N ARG A 225 50.38 8.24 33.02
CA ARG A 225 50.25 6.87 32.49
C ARG A 225 49.89 5.87 33.58
N SER A 226 48.63 5.87 34.02
CA SER A 226 48.06 4.68 34.70
C SER A 226 46.52 4.59 34.71
N ILE A 227 45.78 5.62 34.26
CA ILE A 227 44.30 5.57 34.32
C ILE A 227 43.65 4.95 33.07
N THR A 228 44.40 4.72 31.97
CA THR A 228 43.82 4.20 30.72
C THR A 228 43.89 2.67 30.55
N ARG A 229 44.24 1.90 31.59
CA ARG A 229 44.27 0.42 31.50
C ARG A 229 43.26 -0.34 32.38
N SER A 230 42.48 0.34 33.23
CA SER A 230 41.54 -0.34 34.13
C SER A 230 40.07 -0.28 33.71
N ILE A 231 39.69 0.47 32.68
CA ILE A 231 38.30 0.53 32.20
C ILE A 231 38.08 -0.26 30.90
N PHE A 232 39.12 -0.54 30.12
CA PHE A 232 39.02 -1.33 28.88
C PHE A 232 39.37 -2.82 29.02
N GLY A 233 39.83 -3.27 30.21
CA GLY A 233 40.17 -4.67 30.48
C GLY A 233 39.02 -5.55 30.97
N ALA A 234 37.86 -4.97 31.27
CA ALA A 234 36.70 -5.70 31.80
C ALA A 234 35.66 -6.11 30.72
N LEU A 235 35.90 -5.77 29.44
CA LEU A 235 34.92 -5.95 28.34
C LEU A 235 35.37 -6.92 27.23
N PHE A 236 36.55 -7.51 27.31
CA PHE A 236 36.98 -8.56 26.38
C PHE A 236 37.45 -9.80 27.14
N GLY A 237 36.47 -10.57 27.62
CA GLY A 237 36.66 -11.95 28.05
C GLY A 237 37.14 -12.83 26.90
N LYS A 238 38.06 -13.74 27.20
CA LYS A 238 38.48 -14.81 26.30
C LYS A 238 38.28 -16.16 26.98
N LYS A 239 37.62 -17.05 26.24
CA LYS A 239 37.93 -18.49 26.23
C LYS A 239 39.37 -18.69 25.76
#